data_AF-A0A7V6JK54-F1
#
_entry.id   AF-A0A7V6JK54-F1
#
_cell.length_a   1.000
_cell.length_b   1.000
_cell.length_c   1.000
_cell.angle_alpha   90.00
_cell.angle_beta   90.00
_cell.angle_gamma   90.00
#
_symmetry.space_group_name_H-M   'P 1'
#
loop_
_entity.id
_entity.type
_entity.pdbx_description
1 polymer ?
#
loop_
_entity_poly.entity_id
_entity_poly.type
_entity_poly.pdbx_seq_one_letter_code
_entity_poly.pdbx_strand_id
1 'polypeptide(L)'
;KSHKVIIDLPKPIIGKTLFYEEAEFSSHITNIKRFLLDNENYHLYMLPESPFENVFISVFGETQSIVVKVENHATVFLFNHPTMNRAFSSYLNSIAEKAMPCE
;
A
#
# COMPACT_ATOMS: atom_id res chain seq x y z
N LYS A 1 -10.79 -29.65 1.66
CA LYS A 1 -10.67 -28.53 2.63
C LYS A 1 -10.52 -27.27 1.81
N SER A 2 -11.40 -26.27 1.93
CA SER A 2 -11.17 -25.02 1.19
C SER A 2 -10.04 -24.25 1.87
N HIS A 3 -9.07 -23.81 1.06
CA HIS A 3 -7.96 -23.00 1.54
C HIS A 3 -8.44 -21.55 1.55
N LYS A 4 -8.49 -20.96 2.74
CA LYS A 4 -8.86 -19.55 2.91
C LYS A 4 -7.61 -18.69 2.85
N VAL A 5 -7.69 -17.57 2.14
CA VAL A 5 -6.65 -16.55 2.08
C VAL A 5 -7.03 -15.43 3.04
N ILE A 6 -6.10 -15.06 3.92
CA ILE A 6 -6.27 -13.99 4.92
C ILE A 6 -5.35 -12.84 4.53
N ILE A 7 -5.91 -11.63 4.45
CA ILE A 7 -5.14 -10.41 4.21
C ILE A 7 -5.26 -9.53 5.44
N ASP A 8 -4.14 -9.40 6.17
CA ASP A 8 -4.04 -8.50 7.31
C ASP A 8 -3.76 -7.09 6.81
N LEU A 9 -4.86 -6.35 6.63
CA LEU A 9 -4.79 -4.92 6.31
C LEU A 9 -4.42 -4.11 7.56
N PRO A 10 -3.82 -2.92 7.41
CA PRO A 10 -3.54 -2.03 8.53
C PRO A 10 -4.84 -1.71 9.28
N LYS A 11 -5.08 -2.39 10.40
CA LYS A 11 -6.26 -2.21 11.26
C LYS A 11 -6.50 -0.74 11.64
N PRO A 12 -5.48 0.09 11.88
CA PRO A 12 -5.69 1.51 12.19
C PRO A 12 -6.33 2.32 11.06
N ILE A 13 -6.28 1.84 9.81
CA ILE A 13 -6.83 2.52 8.64
C ILE A 13 -8.13 1.86 8.20
N ILE A 14 -8.14 0.53 8.08
CA ILE A 14 -9.23 -0.20 7.42
C ILE A 14 -10.15 -0.91 8.43
N GLY A 15 -9.70 -1.10 9.68
CA GLY A 15 -10.49 -1.67 10.78
C GLY A 15 -11.03 -3.09 10.55
N LYS A 16 -10.67 -3.72 9.43
CA LYS A 16 -11.26 -4.99 8.96
C LYS A 16 -10.17 -5.91 8.45
N THR A 17 -10.27 -7.18 8.83
CA THR A 17 -9.56 -8.28 8.17
C THR A 17 -10.41 -8.75 7.00
N LEU A 18 -9.80 -8.94 5.83
CA LEU A 18 -10.49 -9.51 4.68
C LEU A 18 -10.26 -11.01 4.63
N PHE A 19 -11.35 -11.74 4.38
CA PHE A 19 -11.33 -13.20 4.22
C PHE A 19 -11.80 -13.53 2.81
N TYR A 20 -11.01 -14.35 2.11
CA TYR A 20 -11.33 -14.83 0.77
C TYR A 20 -11.29 -16.35 0.75
N GLU A 21 -12.19 -16.97 -0.02
CA GLU A 21 -11.88 -18.27 -0.62
C GLU A 21 -10.82 -18.09 -1.72
N GLU A 22 -10.01 -19.11 -1.97
CA GLU A 22 -8.90 -19.06 -2.94
C GLU A 22 -9.32 -18.57 -4.34
N ALA A 23 -10.49 -19.02 -4.81
CA ALA A 23 -11.05 -18.61 -6.09
C ALA A 23 -11.46 -17.12 -6.10
N GLU A 24 -12.00 -16.62 -4.99
CA GLU A 24 -12.40 -15.22 -4.85
C GLU A 24 -11.17 -14.31 -4.83
N PHE A 25 -10.12 -14.70 -4.09
CA PHE A 25 -8.86 -13.97 -4.07
C PHE A 25 -8.23 -13.89 -5.47
N SER A 26 -8.17 -15.03 -6.17
CA SER A 26 -7.63 -15.09 -7.54
C SER A 26 -8.40 -14.20 -8.51
N SER A 27 -9.73 -14.20 -8.44
CA SER A 27 -10.58 -13.31 -9.23
C SER A 27 -10.32 -11.84 -8.88
N HIS A 28 -10.23 -11.51 -7.59
CA HIS A 28 -9.97 -10.14 -7.12
C HIS A 28 -8.64 -9.59 -7.66
N ILE A 29 -7.55 -10.35 -7.52
CA ILE A 29 -6.23 -9.94 -8.02
C ILE A 29 -6.24 -9.79 -9.54
N THR A 30 -6.96 -10.67 -10.26
CA THR A 30 -7.11 -10.56 -11.72
C THR A 30 -7.80 -9.25 -12.12
N ASN A 31 -8.86 -8.89 -11.40
CA ASN A 31 -9.59 -7.64 -11.65
C ASN A 31 -8.75 -6.40 -11.33
N ILE A 32 -7.97 -6.41 -10.24
CA ILE A 32 -7.02 -5.33 -9.92
C ILE A 32 -5.99 -5.20 -11.04
N LYS A 33 -5.34 -6.30 -11.45
CA LYS A 33 -4.35 -6.28 -12.52
C LYS A 33 -4.93 -5.71 -13.81
N ARG A 34 -6.12 -6.18 -14.20
CA ARG A 34 -6.82 -5.66 -15.38
C ARG A 34 -7.09 -4.16 -15.25
N PHE A 35 -7.62 -3.71 -14.12
CA PHE A 35 -7.87 -2.28 -13.88
C PHE A 35 -6.60 -1.44 -14.03
N LEU A 36 -5.48 -1.90 -13.47
CA LEU A 36 -4.19 -1.21 -13.56
C LEU A 36 -3.61 -1.22 -14.98
N LEU A 37 -3.76 -2.32 -15.72
CA LEU A 37 -3.27 -2.44 -17.11
C LEU A 37 -4.13 -1.62 -18.09
N ASP A 38 -5.43 -1.54 -17.85
CA ASP A 38 -6.38 -0.81 -18.71
C ASP A 38 -6.32 0.73 -18.49
N ASN A 39 -5.59 1.21 -17.47
CA ASN A 39 -5.53 2.63 -17.13
C ASN A 39 -4.08 3.10 -16.90
N GLU A 40 -3.52 3.80 -17.90
CA GLU A 40 -2.14 4.31 -17.88
C GLU A 40 -1.82 5.25 -16.72
N ASN A 41 -2.83 5.88 -16.10
CA ASN A 41 -2.65 6.80 -14.98
C ASN A 41 -2.46 6.10 -13.62
N TYR A 42 -2.61 4.77 -13.56
CA TYR A 42 -2.43 4.00 -12.33
C TYR A 42 -1.25 3.05 -12.46
N HIS A 43 -0.31 3.16 -11.53
CA HIS A 43 0.88 2.32 -11.50
C HIS A 43 0.92 1.49 -10.22
N LEU A 44 1.23 0.20 -10.35
CA LEU A 44 1.50 -0.70 -9.23
C LEU A 44 2.95 -1.16 -9.33
N TYR A 45 3.76 -0.80 -8.33
CA TYR A 45 5.14 -1.22 -8.22
C TYR A 45 5.27 -2.25 -7.10
N MET A 46 5.78 -3.44 -7.43
CA MET A 46 6.12 -4.45 -6.45
C MET A 46 7.45 -4.06 -5.80
N LEU A 47 7.37 -3.51 -4.59
CA LEU A 47 8.56 -3.07 -3.86
C LEU A 47 9.29 -4.27 -3.24
N PRO A 48 10.63 -4.23 -3.11
CA PRO A 48 11.34 -5.18 -2.27
C PRO A 48 10.86 -5.06 -0.82
N GLU A 49 11.13 -6.09 -0.01
CA GLU A 49 10.78 -6.10 1.40
C GLU A 49 11.28 -4.82 2.09
N SER A 50 10.34 -4.06 2.67
CA SER A 50 10.64 -2.80 3.34
C SER A 50 11.57 -3.08 4.52
N PRO A 51 12.59 -2.25 4.77
CA PRO A 51 13.37 -2.34 6.01
C PRO A 51 12.51 -2.04 7.26
N PHE A 52 11.28 -1.55 7.05
CA PHE A 52 10.29 -1.31 8.08
C PHE A 52 9.09 -2.23 7.83
N GLU A 53 9.13 -3.45 8.37
CA GLU A 53 8.09 -4.48 8.21
C GLU A 53 6.68 -4.02 8.65
N ASN A 54 6.63 -3.00 9.51
CA ASN A 54 5.42 -2.56 10.19
C ASN A 54 5.04 -1.11 9.92
N VAL A 55 5.65 -0.46 8.92
CA VAL A 55 5.34 0.94 8.56
C VAL A 55 4.59 0.99 7.24
N PHE A 56 3.42 1.61 7.27
CA PHE A 56 2.63 1.93 6.09
C PHE A 56 2.65 3.44 5.87
N ILE A 57 2.93 3.85 4.65
CA ILE A 57 2.92 5.27 4.25
C ILE A 57 1.94 5.41 3.11
N SER A 58 1.05 6.39 3.21
CA SER A 58 0.11 6.76 2.16
C SER A 58 0.11 8.26 2.00
N VAL A 59 0.11 8.74 0.77
CA VAL A 59 0.10 10.16 0.43
C VAL A 59 -1.11 10.46 -0.45
N PHE A 60 -1.96 11.37 -0.02
CA PHE A 60 -3.20 11.77 -0.69
C PHE A 60 -2.98 13.10 -1.41
N GLY A 61 -2.53 13.00 -2.66
CA GLY A 61 -2.08 14.17 -3.44
C GLY A 61 -0.93 14.90 -2.74
N GLU A 62 -0.87 16.22 -2.86
CA GLU A 62 0.16 17.04 -2.18
C GLU A 62 -0.26 17.53 -0.78
N THR A 63 -1.47 17.17 -0.35
CA THR A 63 -2.14 17.83 0.78
C THR A 63 -2.05 17.06 2.09
N GLN A 64 -2.04 15.73 2.05
CA GLN A 64 -2.06 14.92 3.25
C GLN A 64 -1.19 13.69 3.11
N SER A 65 -0.55 13.30 4.20
CA SER A 65 0.16 12.03 4.31
C SER A 65 -0.22 11.34 5.60
N ILE A 66 -0.36 10.01 5.52
CA ILE A 66 -0.61 9.15 6.66
C ILE A 66 0.58 8.22 6.80
N VAL A 67 1.16 8.18 8.00
CA VAL A 67 2.14 7.16 8.39
C VAL A 67 1.55 6.34 9.51
N VAL A 68 1.49 5.03 9.32
CA VAL A 68 0.99 4.08 10.31
C VAL A 68 2.10 3.13 10.69
N LYS A 69 2.39 3.07 11.98
CA LYS A 69 3.28 2.07 12.58
C LYS A 69 2.44 1.02 13.28
N VAL A 70 2.52 -0.23 12.85
CA VAL A 70 1.73 -1.35 13.36
C VAL A 70 2.60 -2.21 14.29
N GLU A 71 2.70 -1.81 15.55
CA GLU A 71 3.39 -2.57 16.62
C GLU A 71 2.40 -2.99 17.73
N ASN A 72 2.92 -3.49 18.86
CA ASN A 72 2.14 -3.81 20.06
C ASN A 72 1.35 -2.61 20.64
N HIS A 73 1.47 -1.43 20.05
CA HIS A 73 0.44 -0.39 20.04
C HIS A 73 0.51 0.33 18.69
N ALA A 74 -0.57 0.27 17.91
CA ALA A 74 -0.57 0.92 16.61
C ALA A 74 -0.62 2.44 16.75
N THR A 75 0.24 3.15 16.02
CA THR A 75 0.32 4.61 16.03
C THR A 75 0.06 5.16 14.63
N VAL A 76 -0.79 6.17 14.54
CA VAL A 76 -1.16 6.85 13.29
C VAL A 76 -0.72 8.30 13.37
N PHE A 77 0.05 8.74 12.37
CA PHE A 77 0.42 10.14 12.19
C PHE A 77 -0.27 10.67 10.93
N LEU A 78 -1.08 11.72 11.10
CA LEU A 78 -1.67 12.47 10.00
C LEU A 78 -0.90 13.77 9.83
N PHE A 79 -0.29 13.95 8.67
CA PHE A 79 0.41 15.16 8.30
C PHE A 79 -0.45 15.97 7.34
N ASN A 80 -0.71 17.22 7.69
CA ASN A 80 -1.29 18.25 6.82
C ASN A 80 -0.29 19.40 6.69
N HIS A 81 0.94 19.07 6.31
CA HIS A 81 2.04 20.03 6.20
C HIS A 81 2.77 19.84 4.86
N PRO A 82 2.85 20.86 3.99
CA PRO A 82 3.37 20.71 2.63
C PRO A 82 4.76 20.08 2.55
N THR A 83 5.68 20.49 3.43
CA THR A 83 7.04 19.94 3.47
C THR A 83 7.06 18.46 3.84
N MET A 84 6.19 18.02 4.77
CA MET A 84 6.12 16.62 5.18
C MET A 84 5.52 15.78 4.06
N ASN A 85 4.45 16.27 3.43
CA ASN A 85 3.82 15.58 2.31
C ASN A 85 4.80 15.39 1.16
N ARG A 86 5.52 16.46 0.78
CA ARG A 86 6.55 16.38 -0.25
C ARG A 86 7.65 15.39 0.11
N ALA A 87 8.12 15.38 1.36
CA ALA A 87 9.13 14.44 1.80
C ALA A 87 8.66 12.97 1.66
N PHE A 88 7.43 12.66 2.08
CA PHE A 88 6.87 11.31 1.94
C PHE A 88 6.60 10.94 0.48
N SER A 89 6.08 11.84 -0.35
CA SER A 89 5.93 11.62 -1.79
C SER A 89 7.28 11.32 -2.45
N SER A 90 8.30 12.14 -2.17
CA SER A 90 9.65 11.93 -2.69
C SER A 90 10.25 10.61 -2.23
N TYR A 91 10.04 10.22 -0.97
CA TYR A 91 10.46 8.93 -0.46
C TYR A 91 9.80 7.77 -1.23
N LEU A 92 8.47 7.78 -1.37
CA LEU A 92 7.75 6.73 -2.09
C LEU A 92 8.18 6.65 -3.57
N ASN A 93 8.34 7.80 -4.23
CA ASN A 93 8.84 7.85 -5.61
C ASN A 93 10.25 7.25 -5.73
N SER A 94 11.16 7.58 -4.80
CA SER A 94 12.52 7.04 -4.82
C SER A 94 12.59 5.52 -4.64
N ILE A 95 11.59 4.92 -3.96
CA ILE A 95 11.50 3.46 -3.82
C ILE A 95 10.86 2.86 -5.07
N ALA A 96 9.84 3.51 -5.63
CA ALA A 96 9.22 3.09 -6.87
C ALA A 96 10.22 3.08 -8.04
N GLU A 97 11.06 4.11 -8.16
CA GLU A 97 12.16 4.19 -9.14
C GLU A 97 13.14 3.02 -9.03
N LYS A 98 13.42 2.53 -7.82
CA LYS A 98 14.28 1.35 -7.62
C LYS A 98 13.60 0.04 -7.98
N ALA A 99 12.27 -0.01 -7.92
CA ALA A 99 11.47 -1.18 -8.29
C ALA A 99 11.13 -1.22 -9.78
N MET A 100 11.28 -0.10 -10.50
CA MET A 100 11.17 -0.06 -11.95
C MET A 100 12.42 -0.69 -12.56
N PRO A 101 12.30 -1.71 -13.43
CA PRO A 101 13.44 -2.17 -14.21
C PRO A 101 13.90 -1.02 -15.10
N CYS A 102 15.17 -0.63 -15.00
CA CYS A 102 15.79 0.20 -16.04
C CYS A 102 15.62 -0.53 -17.38
N GLU A 103 15.12 0.18 -18.40
CA GLU A 103 15.27 -0.24 -19.80
C GLU A 103 16.74 -0.36 -20.20
#